data_AF-A0A6P0I4K3-F1
#
_entry.id   AF-A0A6P0I4K3-F1
#
_cell.length_a   1.000
_cell.length_b   1.000
_cell.length_c   1.000
_cell.angle_alpha   90.00
_cell.angle_beta   90.00
_cell.angle_gamma   90.00
#
_symmetry.space_group_name_H-M   'P 1'
#
loop_
_entity.id
_entity.type
_entity.pdbx_description
1 polymer ?
#
loop_
_entity_poly.entity_id
_entity_poly.type
_entity_poly.pdbx_seq_one_letter_code
_entity_poly.pdbx_strand_id
1 'polypeptide(L)'
;MRAYQNYRVINLWEVEAEAVFQQPFPSLLPFVPILKGGGEEATVRQALQLLREDEELLELENLLAFFATFVLKTEIVQQIMRWDMAVLQESPWYQQILQEGVVFNN
;
A
#
# COMPACT_ATOMS: atom_id res chain seq x y z
N MET A 1 14.65 34.45 -11.18
CA MET A 1 15.53 33.31 -10.80
C MET A 1 14.78 32.02 -11.13
N ARG A 2 15.33 31.12 -11.95
CA ARG A 2 14.72 29.80 -12.25
C ARG A 2 15.32 28.76 -11.31
N ALA A 3 14.52 28.23 -10.39
CA ALA A 3 14.90 27.09 -9.58
C ALA A 3 14.89 25.83 -10.47
N TYR A 4 16.06 25.27 -10.75
CA TYR A 4 16.16 23.93 -11.35
C TYR A 4 15.97 22.92 -10.22
N GLN A 5 14.85 22.20 -10.22
CA GLN A 5 14.72 21.02 -9.37
C GLN A 5 15.40 19.85 -10.06
N ASN A 6 16.47 19.33 -9.45
CA ASN A 6 17.10 18.09 -9.86
C ASN A 6 16.26 16.94 -9.30
N TYR A 7 15.45 16.31 -10.15
CA TYR A 7 14.76 15.07 -9.81
C TYR A 7 15.69 13.89 -10.04
N ARG A 8 15.77 12.98 -9.06
CA ARG A 8 16.48 11.70 -9.18
C ARG A 8 15.45 10.58 -9.12
N VAL A 9 15.40 9.76 -10.17
CA VAL A 9 14.56 8.55 -10.19
C VAL A 9 15.21 7.51 -9.27
N ILE A 10 14.40 6.89 -8.42
CA ILE A 10 14.80 5.79 -7.54
C ILE A 10 14.03 4.54 -7.96
N ASN A 11 14.75 3.47 -8.21
CA ASN A 11 14.17 2.15 -8.46
C ASN A 11 13.80 1.53 -7.12
N LEU A 12 12.52 1.56 -6.77
CA LEU A 12 12.05 1.07 -5.47
C LEU A 12 12.32 -0.42 -5.25
N TRP A 13 12.29 -1.23 -6.31
CA TRP A 13 12.62 -2.66 -6.25
C TRP A 13 14.10 -2.97 -5.97
N GLU A 14 14.98 -1.97 -5.96
CA GLU A 14 16.39 -2.12 -5.56
C GLU A 14 16.61 -1.73 -4.09
N VAL A 15 15.62 -1.10 -3.44
CA VAL A 15 15.68 -0.69 -2.04
C VAL A 15 15.26 -1.86 -1.16
N GLU A 16 16.07 -2.21 -0.17
CA GLU A 16 15.77 -3.28 0.78
C GLU A 16 14.59 -2.87 1.69
N ALA A 17 13.55 -3.70 1.76
CA ALA A 17 12.39 -3.44 2.61
C ALA A 17 12.78 -3.27 4.08
N GLU A 18 13.76 -4.05 4.54
CA GLU A 18 14.32 -4.00 5.90
C GLU A 18 14.81 -2.59 6.29
N ALA A 19 15.35 -1.82 5.32
CA ALA A 19 15.84 -0.48 5.58
C ALA A 19 14.73 0.48 6.03
N VAL A 20 13.49 0.28 5.55
CA VAL A 20 12.32 1.08 5.92
C VAL A 20 11.88 0.81 7.37
N PHE A 21 12.15 -0.39 7.89
CA PHE A 21 11.85 -0.72 9.29
C PHE A 21 12.95 -0.26 10.25
N GLN A 22 14.20 -0.27 9.80
CA GLN A 22 15.35 0.17 10.62
C GLN A 22 15.44 1.70 10.76
N GLN A 23 15.05 2.42 9.70
CA GLN A 23 14.91 3.87 9.73
C GLN A 23 13.46 4.21 9.38
N PRO A 24 12.62 4.58 10.35
CA PRO A 24 11.21 4.81 10.09
C PRO A 24 11.07 6.09 9.25
N PHE A 25 11.04 5.92 7.94
CA PHE A 25 10.47 6.88 6.99
C PHE A 25 9.05 6.43 6.75
N PRO A 26 8.07 6.94 7.52
CA PRO A 26 6.74 6.33 7.52
C PRO A 26 6.03 6.51 6.18
N SER A 27 6.41 7.54 5.42
CA SER A 27 5.99 7.76 4.03
C SER A 27 6.44 6.67 3.05
N LEU A 28 7.43 5.83 3.41
CA LEU A 28 7.88 4.71 2.58
C LEU A 28 7.17 3.39 2.89
N LEU A 29 6.49 3.28 4.05
CA LEU A 29 5.73 2.09 4.44
C LEU A 29 4.76 1.59 3.36
N PRO A 30 3.95 2.43 2.68
CA PRO A 30 3.04 1.94 1.66
C PRO A 30 3.74 1.30 0.44
N PHE A 31 5.00 1.61 0.19
CA PHE A 31 5.75 1.03 -0.92
C PHE A 31 6.42 -0.30 -0.58
N VAL A 32 6.41 -0.72 0.70
CA VAL A 32 7.02 -1.98 1.16
C VAL A 32 6.72 -3.16 0.24
N PRO A 33 5.48 -3.43 -0.23
CA PRO A 33 5.20 -4.59 -1.07
C PRO A 33 6.02 -4.66 -2.37
N ILE A 34 6.46 -3.52 -2.91
CA ILE A 34 7.25 -3.44 -4.15
C ILE A 34 8.75 -3.21 -3.92
N LEU A 35 9.19 -3.16 -2.66
CA LEU A 35 10.60 -3.10 -2.30
C LEU A 35 11.26 -4.48 -2.44
N LYS A 36 12.59 -4.48 -2.49
CA LYS A 36 13.36 -5.72 -2.49
C LYS A 36 13.11 -6.50 -1.20
N GLY A 37 12.64 -7.74 -1.33
CA GLY A 37 12.25 -8.59 -0.19
C GLY A 37 10.95 -8.19 0.50
N GLY A 38 10.21 -7.21 -0.03
CA GLY A 38 9.02 -6.65 0.62
C GLY A 38 7.69 -7.32 0.27
N GLY A 39 7.67 -8.13 -0.80
CA GLY A 39 6.46 -8.83 -1.28
C GLY A 39 6.06 -10.08 -0.48
N GLU A 40 6.68 -10.33 0.67
CA GLU A 40 6.30 -11.45 1.55
C GLU A 40 5.17 -11.04 2.49
N GLU A 41 4.23 -11.96 2.75
CA GLU A 41 3.07 -11.70 3.62
C GLU A 41 3.47 -11.17 5.00
N ALA A 42 4.50 -11.75 5.62
CA ALA A 42 4.98 -11.32 6.94
C ALA A 42 5.47 -9.85 6.91
N THR A 43 6.22 -9.49 5.87
CA THR A 43 6.76 -8.14 5.67
C THR A 43 5.65 -7.11 5.44
N VAL A 44 4.65 -7.46 4.62
CA VAL A 44 3.48 -6.61 4.36
C VAL A 44 2.64 -6.43 5.63
N ARG A 45 2.46 -7.48 6.43
CA ARG A 45 1.77 -7.40 7.73
C ARG A 45 2.47 -6.48 8.72
N GLN A 46 3.80 -6.52 8.78
CA GLN A 46 4.59 -5.64 9.63
C GLN A 46 4.44 -4.17 9.22
N ALA A 47 4.54 -3.87 7.92
CA ALA A 47 4.35 -2.51 7.41
C ALA A 47 2.93 -1.98 7.70
N LEU A 48 1.91 -2.83 7.53
CA LEU A 48 0.52 -2.49 7.87
C LEU A 48 0.34 -2.22 9.36
N GLN A 49 1.00 -2.98 10.23
CA GLN A 49 0.93 -2.73 11.68
C GLN A 49 1.48 -1.34 12.01
N LEU A 50 2.64 -0.97 11.46
CA LEU A 50 3.24 0.34 11.69
C LEU A 50 2.35 1.49 11.20
N LEU A 51 1.67 1.32 10.06
CA LEU A 51 0.70 2.31 9.56
C LEU A 51 -0.50 2.50 10.49
N ARG A 52 -0.92 1.44 11.20
CA ARG A 52 -2.06 1.48 12.13
C ARG A 52 -1.72 1.99 13.52
N GLU A 53 -0.45 1.99 13.87
CA GLU A 53 0.04 2.53 15.15
C GLU A 53 0.11 4.07 15.14
N ASP A 54 0.01 4.70 13.97
CA ASP A 54 0.05 6.15 13.78
C ASP A 54 -1.21 6.66 13.08
N GLU A 55 -2.02 7.46 13.77
CA GLU A 55 -3.27 8.01 13.25
C GLU A 55 -3.06 8.88 12.00
N GLU A 56 -1.91 9.55 11.86
CA GLU A 56 -1.60 10.38 10.69
C GLU A 56 -1.31 9.54 9.44
N LEU A 57 -0.98 8.26 9.60
CA LEU A 57 -0.59 7.37 8.50
C LEU A 57 -1.69 6.40 8.07
N LEU A 58 -2.83 6.40 8.77
CA LEU A 58 -3.97 5.52 8.45
C LEU A 58 -4.43 5.66 7.00
N GLU A 59 -4.33 6.86 6.41
CA GLU A 59 -4.68 7.07 5.00
C GLU A 59 -3.76 6.32 4.02
N LEU A 60 -2.52 6.04 4.41
CA LEU A 60 -1.53 5.32 3.59
C LEU A 60 -1.79 3.81 3.58
N GLU A 61 -2.62 3.28 4.47
CA GLU A 61 -3.02 1.88 4.51
C GLU A 61 -3.61 1.42 3.16
N ASN A 62 -4.45 2.24 2.53
CA ASN A 62 -5.04 1.93 1.23
C ASN A 62 -3.99 1.86 0.12
N LEU A 63 -2.96 2.71 0.20
CA LEU A 63 -1.87 2.70 -0.77
C LEU A 63 -1.00 1.44 -0.61
N LEU A 64 -0.74 1.02 0.62
CA LEU A 64 -0.09 -0.25 0.91
C LEU A 64 -0.88 -1.44 0.33
N ALA A 65 -2.20 -1.47 0.56
CA ALA A 65 -3.07 -2.51 0.02
C ALA A 65 -2.99 -2.59 -1.51
N PHE A 66 -3.05 -1.43 -2.18
CA PHE A 66 -2.96 -1.36 -3.63
C PHE A 66 -1.66 -2.02 -4.13
N PHE A 67 -0.51 -1.65 -3.57
CA PHE A 67 0.76 -2.25 -3.97
C PHE A 67 0.86 -3.73 -3.63
N ALA A 68 0.28 -4.16 -2.51
CA ALA A 68 0.23 -5.57 -2.13
C ALA A 68 -0.52 -6.43 -3.15
N THR A 69 -1.51 -5.90 -3.87
CA THR A 69 -2.22 -6.64 -4.93
C THR A 69 -1.34 -7.03 -6.12
N PHE A 70 -0.21 -6.35 -6.33
CA PHE A 70 0.72 -6.69 -7.42
C PHE A 70 1.65 -7.86 -7.09
N VAL A 71 1.80 -8.20 -5.81
CA VAL A 71 2.81 -9.16 -5.34
C VAL A 71 2.19 -10.32 -4.54
N LEU A 72 1.08 -10.10 -3.86
CA LEU A 72 0.35 -11.09 -3.09
C LEU A 72 -0.96 -11.47 -3.78
N LYS A 73 -1.46 -12.67 -3.47
CA LYS A 73 -2.79 -13.10 -3.91
C LYS A 73 -3.88 -12.26 -3.25
N THR A 74 -4.96 -11.99 -3.97
CA THR A 74 -6.08 -11.18 -3.50
C THR A 74 -6.66 -11.68 -2.17
N GLU A 75 -6.75 -13.00 -1.96
CA GLU A 75 -7.28 -13.57 -0.72
C GLU A 75 -6.40 -13.23 0.50
N ILE A 76 -5.08 -13.23 0.29
CA ILE A 76 -4.10 -12.86 1.32
C ILE A 76 -4.23 -11.38 1.64
N VAL A 77 -4.32 -10.52 0.62
CA VAL A 77 -4.51 -9.08 0.82
C VAL A 77 -5.80 -8.80 1.62
N GLN A 78 -6.92 -9.41 1.24
CA GLN A 78 -8.19 -9.29 1.98
C GLN A 78 -8.06 -9.69 3.45
N GLN A 79 -7.35 -10.80 3.73
CA GLN A 79 -7.12 -11.29 5.09
C GLN A 79 -6.20 -10.36 5.90
N ILE A 80 -5.12 -9.85 5.29
CA ILE A 80 -4.15 -8.95 5.94
C ILE A 80 -4.82 -7.63 6.31
N MET A 81 -5.56 -7.06 5.37
CA MET A 81 -6.21 -5.77 5.55
C MET A 81 -7.37 -5.84 6.55
N ARG A 82 -7.84 -7.05 6.90
CA ARG A 82 -9.06 -7.24 7.71
C ARG A 82 -10.17 -6.36 7.17
N TRP A 83 -10.34 -6.36 5.85
CA TRP A 83 -11.47 -5.73 5.19
C TRP A 83 -12.72 -6.35 5.78
N ASP A 84 -13.28 -5.71 6.80
CA ASP A 84 -14.55 -6.11 7.32
C ASP A 84 -15.54 -5.84 6.19
N MET A 85 -16.04 -6.90 5.55
CA MET A 85 -16.90 -6.78 4.38
C MET A 85 -18.15 -5.94 4.68
N ALA A 86 -18.52 -5.82 5.97
CA ALA A 86 -19.55 -4.92 6.46
C ALA A 86 -19.19 -3.42 6.29
N VAL A 87 -17.93 -3.04 6.52
CA VAL A 87 -17.46 -1.64 6.39
C VAL A 87 -17.25 -1.26 4.91
N LEU A 88 -16.81 -2.21 4.07
CA LEU A 88 -16.65 -1.97 2.63
C LEU A 88 -17.99 -1.80 1.89
N GLN A 89 -19.03 -2.55 2.26
CA GLN A 89 -20.35 -2.42 1.65
C GLN A 89 -20.99 -1.04 1.90
N GLU A 90 -20.68 -0.42 3.04
CA GLU A 90 -21.13 0.91 3.42
C GLU A 90 -20.22 2.03 2.88
N SER A 91 -19.03 1.70 2.37
CA SER A 91 -18.05 2.69 1.91
C SER A 91 -18.38 3.22 0.51
N PRO A 92 -18.49 4.55 0.33
CA PRO A 92 -18.69 5.16 -0.99
C PRO A 92 -17.65 4.78 -2.04
N TRP A 93 -16.42 4.45 -1.61
CA TRP A 93 -15.30 4.08 -2.49
C TRP A 93 -15.47 2.69 -3.13
N TYR A 94 -16.01 1.71 -2.40
CA TYR A 94 -16.26 0.37 -2.93
C TYR A 94 -17.35 0.39 -4.02
N GLN A 95 -18.39 1.19 -3.81
CA GLN A 95 -19.42 1.44 -4.82
C GLN A 95 -18.83 2.05 -6.09
N GLN A 96 -17.85 2.95 -5.95
CA GLN A 96 -17.18 3.56 -7.09
C GLN A 96 -16.33 2.54 -7.87
N ILE A 97 -15.55 1.70 -7.18
CA ILE A 97 -14.79 0.61 -7.83
C ILE A 97 -15.73 -0.38 -8.56
N LEU A 98 -16.87 -0.73 -7.95
CA LEU A 98 -17.88 -1.57 -8.59
C LEU A 98 -18.49 -0.91 -9.83
N GLN A 99 -18.82 0.38 -9.76
CA GLN A 99 -19.35 1.14 -10.90
C GLN A 99 -18.33 1.21 -12.04
N GLU A 100 -17.07 1.52 -11.74
CA GLU A 100 -16.01 1.58 -12.73
C GLU A 100 -15.76 0.19 -13.36
N GLY A 101 -15.79 -0.89 -12.58
CA GLY A 101 -15.67 -2.27 -13.06
C GLY A 101 -16.81 -2.74 -13.98
N VAL A 102 -18.03 -2.22 -13.79
CA VAL A 102 -19.18 -2.48 -14.68
C VAL A 102 -19.06 -1.69 -16.00
N VAL A 103 -18.49 -0.49 -15.96
CA VAL A 103 -18.28 0.35 -17.16
C VAL A 103 -17.16 -0.22 -18.04
N PHE A 104 -16.12 -0.83 -17.48
CA PHE A 104 -15.03 -1.45 -18.24
C PHE A 104 -15.42 -2.75 -18.97
N ASN A 105 -16.60 -3.32 -18.71
CA ASN A 105 -17.03 -4.61 -19.25
C ASN A 105 -18.19 -4.50 -20.27
N ASN A 106 -18.41 -3.31 -20.85
CA ASN A 106 -19.36 -3.04 -21.94
C ASN A 106 -18.67 -2.42 -23.15
#